data_AF-A0A450UC00-F1
#
_entry.id   AF-A0A450UC00-F1
#
_cell.length_a   1.000
_cell.length_b   1.000
_cell.length_c   1.000
_cell.angle_alpha   90.00
_cell.angle_beta   90.00
_cell.angle_gamma   90.00
#
_symmetry.space_group_name_H-M   'P 1'
#
loop_
_entity.id
_entity.type
_entity.pdbx_description
1 polymer ?
#
loop_
_entity_poly.entity_id
_entity_poly.type
_entity_poly.pdbx_seq_one_letter_code
_entity_poly.pdbx_strand_id
1 'polypeptide(L)'
;MSEVKKVVLAYSGGLDTSIILKWLQDKYHCQVITFTADIGQGEELEPARRKAMALGVTDIHIEDLREEFVGEYVFPMFRANTLYEGEYLLGTAIARPLIARRLVEIARDVGANVIAHGATGKGNDQVRFELGAYALAPDIRVIAPWREWDLDSRKKLIDYARTHGIAVETKPGGGSPYSMDANLLHISYEGGPLEDPWQEPDEDIWRWTRSPEDAPDRPRYVEVGFERGDIRTLDGEPLSPANILARLNALGNEHGIGRIDMVENRYVGMKSRGCYETPGGTIMLKAHRAMESVTLDREAAHLKDELMPRYARLIYNGYWWSPERMALQSLIDQTQESVNGEVRLKLYKGNVMVVGRKSDTDSLFDANVATFEEDSGAYNQKDAEGFIRLNALRMRIAPATAWRGWVD
;
A
#
# COMPACT_ATOMS: atom_id res chain seq x y z
N MET A 1 10.22 24.06 26.97
CA MET A 1 9.80 22.69 26.60
C MET A 1 10.19 21.77 27.74
N SER A 2 9.33 20.81 28.08
CA SER A 2 9.65 19.79 29.11
C SER A 2 10.86 18.96 28.70
N GLU A 3 11.62 18.52 29.70
CA GLU A 3 12.75 17.61 29.55
C GLU A 3 12.31 16.28 28.92
N VAL A 4 13.06 15.79 27.93
CA VAL A 4 12.78 14.51 27.25
C VAL A 4 13.38 13.38 28.08
N LYS A 5 12.55 12.64 28.81
CA LYS A 5 13.02 11.54 29.67
C LYS A 5 13.06 10.19 28.96
N LYS A 6 12.04 9.90 28.15
CA LYS A 6 11.90 8.66 27.38
C LYS A 6 11.45 8.97 25.95
N VAL A 7 11.99 8.25 24.98
CA VAL A 7 11.63 8.37 23.56
C VAL A 7 11.40 6.97 22.99
N VAL A 8 10.26 6.75 22.33
CA VAL A 8 10.02 5.53 21.54
C VAL A 8 10.41 5.78 20.08
N LEU A 9 11.42 5.06 19.61
CA LEU A 9 11.97 5.20 18.25
C LEU A 9 11.43 4.09 17.35
N ALA A 10 10.85 4.46 16.21
CA ALA A 10 10.67 3.54 15.09
C ALA A 10 12.05 3.15 14.55
N TYR A 11 12.43 1.89 14.78
CA TYR A 11 13.77 1.40 14.59
C TYR A 11 13.76 0.22 13.60
N SER A 12 14.44 0.40 12.47
CA SER A 12 14.52 -0.59 11.40
C SER A 12 15.74 -1.51 11.50
N GLY A 13 16.71 -1.19 12.36
CA GLY A 13 18.02 -1.86 12.38
C GLY A 13 18.98 -1.43 11.27
N GLY A 14 18.54 -0.58 10.35
CA GLY A 14 19.39 0.05 9.34
C GLY A 14 20.30 1.13 9.92
N LEU A 15 21.36 1.46 9.18
CA LEU A 15 22.40 2.42 9.58
C LEU A 15 21.82 3.74 10.08
N ASP A 16 20.89 4.33 9.34
CA ASP A 16 20.34 5.64 9.65
C ASP A 16 19.55 5.62 10.98
N THR A 17 18.74 4.58 11.22
CA THR A 17 18.02 4.43 12.50
C THR A 17 18.94 4.09 13.68
N SER A 18 20.08 3.41 13.46
CA SER A 18 21.10 3.21 14.49
C SER A 18 21.85 4.51 14.84
N ILE A 19 22.12 5.36 13.84
CA ILE A 19 22.66 6.70 14.07
C ILE A 19 21.66 7.56 14.84
N ILE A 20 20.38 7.52 14.47
CA ILE A 20 19.31 8.24 15.17
C ILE A 20 19.22 7.81 16.64
N LEU A 21 19.22 6.50 16.90
CA LEU A 21 19.19 5.95 18.26
C LEU A 21 20.32 6.57 19.10
N LYS A 22 21.54 6.53 18.60
CA LYS A 22 22.71 7.07 19.31
C LYS A 22 22.64 8.60 19.46
N TRP A 23 22.20 9.29 18.41
CA TRP A 23 22.01 10.74 18.44
C TRP A 23 20.98 11.18 19.48
N LEU A 24 19.88 10.43 19.65
CA LEU A 24 18.89 10.71 20.70
C LEU A 24 19.51 10.60 22.10
N GLN A 25 20.33 9.58 22.34
CA GLN A 25 21.06 9.41 23.60
C GLN A 25 22.04 10.57 23.86
N ASP A 26 22.78 10.98 22.84
CA ASP A 26 23.81 12.03 22.97
C ASP A 26 23.20 13.43 23.10
N LYS A 27 22.09 13.70 22.39
CA LYS A 27 21.46 15.03 22.32
C LYS A 27 20.50 15.30 23.47
N TYR A 28 19.67 14.32 23.84
CA TYR A 28 18.62 14.50 24.84
C TYR A 28 18.94 13.82 26.17
N HIS A 29 19.99 12.98 26.24
CA HIS A 29 20.34 12.22 27.43
C HIS A 29 19.15 11.43 28.00
N CYS A 30 18.30 10.92 27.12
CA CYS A 30 17.06 10.24 27.45
C CYS A 30 17.19 8.71 27.33
N GLN A 31 16.29 7.98 27.99
CA GLN A 31 16.10 6.56 27.71
C GLN A 31 15.46 6.40 26.32
N VAL A 32 16.12 5.67 25.43
CA VAL A 32 15.56 5.30 24.12
C VAL A 32 14.94 3.91 24.24
N ILE A 33 13.69 3.78 23.81
CA ILE A 33 12.96 2.52 23.61
C ILE A 33 12.88 2.30 22.11
N THR A 34 13.22 1.11 21.62
CA THR A 34 13.18 0.84 20.17
C THR A 34 11.99 -0.05 19.84
N PHE A 35 11.30 0.27 18.74
CA PHE A 35 10.22 -0.52 18.20
C PHE A 35 10.49 -0.90 16.74
N THR A 36 10.46 -2.20 16.45
CA THR A 36 10.55 -2.78 15.11
C THR A 36 9.27 -3.55 14.81
N ALA A 37 8.56 -3.16 13.76
CA ALA A 37 7.37 -3.87 13.30
C ALA A 37 7.79 -4.94 12.27
N ASP A 38 7.46 -6.21 12.51
CA ASP A 38 7.43 -7.21 11.44
C ASP A 38 6.10 -7.06 10.70
N ILE A 39 6.18 -6.51 9.50
CA ILE A 39 5.07 -6.37 8.56
C ILE A 39 5.39 -7.11 7.27
N GLY A 40 6.26 -8.12 7.32
CA GLY A 40 6.59 -9.00 6.19
C GLY A 40 7.69 -8.48 5.25
N GLN A 41 8.61 -7.66 5.77
CA GLN A 41 9.79 -7.17 5.04
C GLN A 41 10.80 -8.26 4.64
N GLY A 42 10.70 -9.48 5.20
CA GLY A 42 11.48 -10.65 4.78
C GLY A 42 12.94 -10.71 5.28
N GLU A 43 13.39 -9.72 6.06
CA GLU A 43 14.70 -9.73 6.70
C GLU A 43 14.64 -10.32 8.12
N GLU A 44 15.73 -10.98 8.54
CA GLU A 44 15.93 -11.36 9.94
C GLU A 44 15.88 -10.09 10.82
N LEU A 45 14.95 -10.03 11.77
CA LEU A 45 14.77 -8.87 12.66
C LEU A 45 15.66 -8.91 13.90
N GLU A 46 16.15 -10.09 14.27
CA GLU A 46 17.07 -10.26 15.40
C GLU A 46 18.41 -9.48 15.28
N PRO A 47 19.01 -9.30 14.08
CA PRO A 47 20.05 -8.30 13.87
C PRO A 47 19.71 -6.90 14.39
N ALA A 48 18.47 -6.43 14.24
CA ALA A 48 18.05 -5.13 14.75
C ALA A 48 18.11 -5.11 16.28
N ARG A 49 17.60 -6.15 16.96
CA ARG A 49 17.72 -6.32 18.42
C ARG A 49 19.17 -6.25 18.87
N ARG A 50 20.05 -7.02 18.25
CA ARG A 50 21.49 -7.06 18.60
C ARG A 50 22.15 -5.69 18.43
N LYS A 51 21.85 -4.95 17.36
CA LYS A 51 22.36 -3.60 17.13
C LYS A 51 21.86 -2.60 18.19
N ALA A 52 20.59 -2.67 18.57
CA ALA A 52 20.03 -1.82 19.62
C ALA A 52 20.66 -2.12 20.99
N MET A 53 20.82 -3.40 21.34
CA MET A 53 21.49 -3.83 22.58
C MET A 53 22.96 -3.36 22.63
N ALA A 54 23.68 -3.44 21.52
CA ALA A 54 25.06 -2.96 21.42
C ALA A 54 25.19 -1.45 21.66
N LEU A 55 24.12 -0.69 21.42
CA LEU A 55 24.01 0.74 21.72
C LEU A 55 23.41 1.03 23.10
N GLY A 56 23.30 0.02 23.97
CA GLY A 56 22.86 0.17 25.35
C GLY A 56 21.36 0.29 25.55
N VAL A 57 20.54 -0.04 24.54
CA VAL A 57 19.08 -0.09 24.68
C VAL A 57 18.68 -1.35 25.44
N THR A 58 17.92 -1.18 26.51
CA THR A 58 17.40 -2.28 27.34
C THR A 58 15.94 -2.61 27.05
N ASP A 59 15.19 -1.67 26.45
CA ASP A 59 13.76 -1.79 26.16
C ASP A 59 13.55 -1.88 24.64
N ILE A 60 13.35 -3.10 24.13
CA ILE A 60 13.38 -3.42 22.69
C ILE A 60 12.14 -4.25 22.33
N HIS A 61 11.23 -3.60 21.61
CA HIS A 61 10.03 -4.19 21.03
C HIS A 61 10.31 -4.64 19.60
N ILE A 62 10.09 -5.93 19.33
CA ILE A 62 10.00 -6.48 17.98
C ILE A 62 8.70 -7.28 17.95
N GLU A 63 7.74 -6.83 17.14
CA GLU A 63 6.37 -7.34 17.18
C GLU A 63 5.94 -7.86 15.81
N ASP A 64 5.35 -9.06 15.77
CA ASP A 64 4.72 -9.61 14.57
C ASP A 64 3.34 -8.98 14.35
N LEU A 65 3.25 -8.12 13.34
CA LEU A 65 2.07 -7.36 12.99
C LEU A 65 1.55 -7.71 11.59
N ARG A 66 1.99 -8.84 11.01
CA ARG A 66 1.64 -9.20 9.62
C ARG A 66 0.15 -9.43 9.45
N GLU A 67 -0.49 -10.15 10.37
CA GLU A 67 -1.93 -10.40 10.31
C GLU A 67 -2.75 -9.12 10.49
N GLU A 68 -2.34 -8.27 11.43
CA GLU A 68 -2.99 -6.99 11.64
C GLU A 68 -2.81 -6.05 10.43
N PHE A 69 -1.59 -5.97 9.89
CA PHE A 69 -1.28 -5.18 8.72
C PHE A 69 -2.18 -5.55 7.54
N VAL A 70 -2.32 -6.85 7.25
CA VAL A 70 -3.14 -7.26 6.11
C VAL A 70 -4.63 -7.15 6.42
N GLY A 71 -5.08 -7.62 7.59
CA GLY A 71 -6.49 -7.65 7.95
C GLY A 71 -7.11 -6.28 8.23
N GLU A 72 -6.38 -5.37 8.88
CA GLU A 72 -6.92 -4.08 9.34
C GLU A 72 -6.51 -2.88 8.47
N TYR A 73 -5.53 -3.03 7.58
CA TYR A 73 -5.04 -1.93 6.73
C TYR A 73 -5.11 -2.27 5.24
N VAL A 74 -4.48 -3.37 4.81
CA VAL A 74 -4.47 -3.75 3.39
C VAL A 74 -5.88 -4.11 2.91
N PHE A 75 -6.58 -5.04 3.57
CA PHE A 75 -7.92 -5.46 3.13
C PHE A 75 -8.92 -4.29 3.08
N PRO A 76 -9.06 -3.43 4.12
CA PRO A 76 -9.93 -2.25 4.04
C PRO A 76 -9.57 -1.29 2.90
N MET A 77 -8.28 -1.11 2.59
CA MET A 77 -7.84 -0.32 1.45
C MET A 77 -8.19 -0.98 0.10
N PHE A 78 -8.04 -2.31 -0.01
CA PHE A 78 -8.31 -3.06 -1.23
C PHE A 78 -9.80 -3.19 -1.52
N ARG A 79 -10.66 -3.21 -0.49
CA ARG A 79 -12.12 -3.08 -0.65
C ARG A 79 -12.48 -1.85 -1.47
N ALA A 80 -11.69 -0.79 -1.47
CA ALA A 80 -11.93 0.43 -2.25
C ALA A 80 -11.37 0.40 -3.69
N ASN A 81 -10.73 -0.70 -4.13
CA ASN A 81 -9.96 -0.79 -5.38
C ASN A 81 -8.84 0.29 -5.50
N THR A 82 -8.24 0.67 -4.37
CA THR A 82 -7.41 1.88 -4.28
C THR A 82 -6.21 1.89 -5.23
N LEU A 83 -6.09 2.97 -6.03
CA LEU A 83 -4.95 3.27 -6.91
C LEU A 83 -4.57 4.75 -6.80
N TYR A 84 -3.32 5.05 -6.47
CA TYR A 84 -2.82 6.41 -6.50
C TYR A 84 -2.28 6.75 -7.89
N GLU A 85 -2.81 7.86 -8.46
CA GLU A 85 -2.49 8.32 -9.82
C GLU A 85 -2.66 7.24 -10.90
N GLY A 86 -3.58 6.30 -10.68
CA GLY A 86 -3.93 5.24 -11.62
C GLY A 86 -3.07 3.98 -11.53
N GLU A 87 -1.93 4.02 -10.83
CA GLU A 87 -0.92 2.95 -10.87
C GLU A 87 -0.54 2.44 -9.47
N TYR A 88 -0.18 3.31 -8.53
CA TYR A 88 0.46 2.90 -7.28
C TYR A 88 -0.52 2.33 -6.24
N LEU A 89 -0.22 1.12 -5.76
CA LEU A 89 -0.99 0.36 -4.76
C LEU A 89 -0.65 0.70 -3.29
N LEU A 90 0.00 1.86 -3.06
CA LEU A 90 0.15 2.47 -1.73
C LEU A 90 0.90 1.64 -0.67
N GLY A 91 1.73 0.67 -1.07
CA GLY A 91 2.35 -0.29 -0.17
C GLY A 91 3.13 0.33 1.00
N THR A 92 3.94 1.36 0.76
CA THR A 92 4.63 2.09 1.83
C THR A 92 3.63 2.93 2.63
N ALA A 93 2.70 3.60 1.95
CA ALA A 93 1.79 4.56 2.57
C ALA A 93 0.86 3.89 3.60
N ILE A 94 0.33 2.72 3.29
CA ILE A 94 -0.63 1.99 4.14
C ILE A 94 0.00 1.33 5.37
N ALA A 95 1.31 1.08 5.35
CA ALA A 95 2.03 0.55 6.51
C ALA A 95 2.25 1.60 7.62
N ARG A 96 2.39 2.87 7.27
CA ARG A 96 2.80 3.92 8.24
C ARG A 96 1.76 4.17 9.34
N PRO A 97 0.45 4.19 9.07
CA PRO A 97 -0.56 4.35 10.11
C PRO A 97 -0.50 3.27 11.21
N LEU A 98 -0.23 2.01 10.86
CA LEU A 98 -0.03 0.91 11.81
C LEU A 98 1.18 1.17 12.72
N ILE A 99 2.32 1.51 12.13
CA ILE A 99 3.55 1.76 12.88
C ILE A 99 3.36 2.98 13.80
N ALA A 100 2.70 4.04 13.32
CA ALA A 100 2.39 5.22 14.13
C ALA A 100 1.48 4.87 15.32
N ARG A 101 0.47 4.01 15.12
CA ARG A 101 -0.41 3.53 16.19
C ARG A 101 0.37 2.80 17.27
N ARG A 102 1.19 1.81 16.89
CA ARG A 102 2.00 1.03 17.84
C ARG A 102 3.04 1.88 18.56
N LEU A 103 3.67 2.87 17.89
CA LEU A 103 4.56 3.83 18.56
C LEU A 103 3.85 4.58 19.70
N VAL A 104 2.63 5.06 19.45
CA VAL A 104 1.83 5.79 20.44
C VAL A 104 1.41 4.87 21.59
N GLU A 105 1.01 3.64 21.30
CA GLU A 105 0.63 2.65 22.30
C GLU A 105 1.81 2.28 23.20
N ILE A 106 2.97 1.95 22.62
CA ILE A 106 4.20 1.68 23.39
C ILE A 106 4.60 2.90 24.21
N ALA A 107 4.50 4.12 23.66
CA ALA A 107 4.80 5.34 24.39
C ALA A 107 3.93 5.47 25.65
N ARG A 108 2.62 5.17 25.55
CA ARG A 108 1.72 5.15 26.71
C ARG A 108 2.13 4.08 27.72
N ASP A 109 2.40 2.86 27.27
CA ASP A 109 2.72 1.72 28.13
C ASP A 109 4.00 1.96 28.95
N VAL A 110 5.02 2.58 28.34
CA VAL A 110 6.30 2.88 29.01
C VAL A 110 6.31 4.25 29.73
N GLY A 111 5.20 4.99 29.68
CA GLY A 111 5.08 6.33 30.27
C GLY A 111 5.94 7.39 29.57
N ALA A 112 6.20 7.23 28.27
CA ALA A 112 6.81 8.23 27.42
C ALA A 112 5.76 9.18 26.82
N ASN A 113 6.13 10.42 26.58
CA ASN A 113 5.34 11.41 25.86
C ASN A 113 6.04 11.88 24.57
N VAL A 114 7.05 11.13 24.12
CA VAL A 114 7.87 11.47 22.95
C VAL A 114 8.06 10.23 22.08
N ILE A 115 7.88 10.40 20.77
CA ILE A 115 8.23 9.41 19.76
C ILE A 115 9.26 9.99 18.78
N ALA A 116 9.99 9.11 18.10
CA ALA A 116 10.92 9.49 17.04
C ALA A 116 10.82 8.58 15.83
N HIS A 117 11.09 9.13 14.64
CA HIS A 117 11.13 8.37 13.39
C HIS A 117 12.29 8.80 12.48
N GLY A 118 12.68 7.91 11.57
CA GLY A 118 13.77 8.14 10.62
C GLY A 118 13.38 8.72 9.26
N ALA A 119 12.11 9.06 9.03
CA ALA A 119 11.68 9.65 7.76
C ALA A 119 12.37 11.00 7.48
N THR A 120 12.79 11.23 6.23
CA THR A 120 13.47 12.46 5.80
C THR A 120 12.49 13.60 5.55
N GLY A 121 13.01 14.84 5.50
CA GLY A 121 12.24 16.04 5.20
C GLY A 121 11.71 16.16 3.76
N LYS A 122 12.10 15.25 2.85
CA LYS A 122 11.72 15.28 1.42
C LYS A 122 10.65 14.24 1.05
N GLY A 123 10.36 13.30 1.94
CA GLY A 123 9.42 12.20 1.70
C GLY A 123 8.04 12.45 2.29
N ASN A 124 7.07 11.64 1.87
CA ASN A 124 5.71 11.66 2.41
C ASN A 124 5.62 11.00 3.80
N ASP A 125 6.55 10.11 4.14
CA ASP A 125 6.47 9.31 5.38
C ASP A 125 6.52 10.13 6.66
N GLN A 126 7.22 11.26 6.68
CA GLN A 126 7.20 12.19 7.82
C GLN A 126 5.76 12.65 8.12
N VAL A 127 5.00 12.98 7.07
CA VAL A 127 3.62 13.45 7.19
C VAL A 127 2.74 12.31 7.70
N ARG A 128 2.93 11.10 7.18
CA ARG A 128 2.14 9.92 7.56
C ARG A 128 2.35 9.53 9.03
N PHE A 129 3.60 9.53 9.48
CA PHE A 129 3.93 9.27 10.88
C PHE A 129 3.36 10.34 11.81
N GLU A 130 3.58 11.62 11.51
CA GLU A 130 3.21 12.72 12.39
C GLU A 130 1.71 12.95 12.43
N LEU A 131 1.02 12.93 11.30
CA LEU A 131 -0.45 13.04 11.30
C LEU A 131 -1.09 11.89 12.07
N GLY A 132 -0.56 10.66 11.92
CA GLY A 132 -1.04 9.52 12.69
C GLY A 132 -0.80 9.65 14.19
N ALA A 133 0.41 10.07 14.58
CA ALA A 133 0.75 10.30 15.97
C ALA A 133 -0.13 11.38 16.61
N TYR A 134 -0.31 12.53 15.94
CA TYR A 134 -1.14 13.63 16.45
C TYR A 134 -2.63 13.30 16.48
N ALA A 135 -3.14 12.51 15.54
CA ALA A 135 -4.53 12.07 15.58
C ALA A 135 -4.80 11.13 16.77
N LEU A 136 -3.83 10.27 17.12
CA LEU A 136 -3.98 9.27 18.18
C LEU A 136 -3.59 9.78 19.57
N ALA A 137 -2.64 10.70 19.65
CA ALA A 137 -2.15 11.33 20.87
C ALA A 137 -1.76 12.79 20.59
N PRO A 138 -2.72 13.75 20.65
CA PRO A 138 -2.48 15.15 20.27
C PRO A 138 -1.34 15.85 21.01
N ASP A 139 -1.11 15.48 22.28
CA ASP A 139 -0.07 16.06 23.13
C ASP A 139 1.30 15.37 22.98
N ILE A 140 1.42 14.36 22.12
CA ILE A 140 2.68 13.65 21.92
C ILE A 140 3.70 14.56 21.23
N ARG A 141 4.93 14.56 21.73
CA ARG A 141 6.04 15.23 21.06
C ARG A 141 6.64 14.29 20.02
N VAL A 142 6.84 14.77 18.80
CA VAL A 142 7.58 14.05 17.76
C VAL A 142 8.98 14.64 17.63
N ILE A 143 9.99 13.79 17.58
CA ILE A 143 11.37 14.13 17.21
C ILE A 143 11.65 13.56 15.83
N ALA A 144 12.06 14.42 14.90
CA ALA A 144 12.42 14.02 13.55
C ALA A 144 13.86 14.46 13.27
N PRO A 145 14.86 13.60 13.56
CA PRO A 145 16.28 13.97 13.55
C PRO A 145 16.74 14.61 12.23
N TRP A 146 16.24 14.12 11.09
CA TRP A 146 16.55 14.69 9.77
C TRP A 146 16.17 16.17 9.59
N ARG A 147 15.31 16.72 10.46
CA ARG A 147 14.94 18.14 10.49
C ARG A 147 15.58 18.92 11.64
N GLU A 148 16.31 18.25 12.52
CA GLU A 148 16.86 18.84 13.76
C GLU A 148 18.39 18.77 13.85
N TRP A 149 19.03 17.77 13.25
CA TRP A 149 20.47 17.54 13.38
C TRP A 149 21.31 18.27 12.33
N ASP A 150 22.62 18.32 12.54
CA ASP A 150 23.60 18.89 11.59
C ASP A 150 24.31 17.79 10.76
N LEU A 151 23.80 16.55 10.79
CA LEU A 151 24.31 15.39 10.02
C LEU A 151 23.77 15.40 8.57
N ASP A 152 24.01 16.50 7.86
CA ASP A 152 23.47 16.84 6.54
C ASP A 152 24.08 16.08 5.33
N SER A 153 24.99 15.13 5.55
CA SER A 153 25.65 14.40 4.47
C SER A 153 25.94 12.95 4.83
N ARG A 154 25.98 12.09 3.80
CA ARG A 154 26.34 10.67 3.98
C ARG A 154 27.71 10.50 4.64
N LYS A 155 28.66 11.38 4.33
CA LYS A 155 29.98 11.40 4.97
C LYS A 155 29.88 11.67 6.47
N LYS A 156 29.16 12.73 6.89
CA LYS A 156 28.95 13.04 8.32
C LYS A 156 28.25 11.90 9.06
N LEU A 157 27.27 11.24 8.42
CA LEU A 157 26.60 10.07 9.00
C LEU A 157 27.57 8.90 9.21
N ILE A 158 28.42 8.60 8.23
CA ILE A 158 29.43 7.54 8.33
C ILE A 158 30.47 7.88 9.40
N ASP A 159 30.93 9.14 9.46
CA ASP A 159 31.91 9.58 10.46
C ASP A 159 31.32 9.54 11.88
N TYR A 160 30.05 9.93 12.04
CA TYR A 160 29.32 9.79 13.29
C TYR A 160 29.17 8.32 13.69
N ALA A 161 28.79 7.45 12.74
CA ALA A 161 28.68 6.01 12.98
C ALA A 161 30.01 5.40 13.45
N ARG A 162 31.12 5.72 12.76
CA ARG A 162 32.47 5.24 13.13
C ARG A 162 32.89 5.71 14.52
N THR A 163 32.66 6.99 14.83
CA THR A 163 33.04 7.59 16.13
C THR A 163 32.30 6.93 17.29
N HIS A 164 31.09 6.42 17.05
CA HIS A 164 30.25 5.78 18.06
C HIS A 164 30.17 4.25 17.95
N GLY A 165 31.06 3.62 17.17
CA GLY A 165 31.13 2.16 17.05
C GLY A 165 29.91 1.52 16.37
N ILE A 166 29.14 2.28 15.60
CA ILE A 166 28.02 1.77 14.80
C ILE A 166 28.60 1.11 13.55
N ALA A 167 28.31 -0.18 13.35
CA ALA A 167 28.76 -0.92 12.19
C ALA A 167 28.19 -0.32 10.90
N VAL A 168 29.08 0.10 10.00
CA VAL A 168 28.72 0.52 8.64
C VAL A 168 28.85 -0.71 7.75
N GLU A 169 27.73 -1.37 7.48
CA GLU A 169 27.68 -2.50 6.55
C GLU A 169 28.03 -2.00 5.14
N THR A 170 29.25 -2.29 4.71
CA THR A 170 29.65 -2.20 3.31
C THR A 170 29.44 -3.58 2.72
N LYS A 171 28.36 -3.77 1.94
CA LYS A 171 28.15 -5.03 1.24
C LYS A 171 29.35 -5.29 0.32
N PRO A 172 29.95 -6.50 0.31
CA PRO A 172 30.94 -6.86 -0.69
C PRO A 172 30.31 -6.71 -2.08
N GLY A 173 30.87 -5.84 -2.93
CA GLY A 173 30.29 -5.49 -4.24
C GLY A 173 29.60 -4.12 -4.32
N GLY A 174 29.56 -3.35 -3.23
CA GLY A 174 28.80 -2.09 -3.16
C GLY A 174 27.37 -2.36 -2.71
N GLY A 175 26.80 -1.50 -1.87
CA GLY A 175 25.38 -1.59 -1.52
C GLY A 175 24.50 -1.27 -2.74
N SER A 176 23.21 -1.63 -2.65
CA SER A 176 22.20 -1.14 -3.60
C SER A 176 22.33 0.39 -3.71
N PRO A 177 22.45 0.97 -4.92
CA PRO A 177 22.47 2.42 -5.08
C PRO A 177 21.10 3.05 -4.80
N TYR A 178 20.04 2.24 -4.76
CA TYR A 178 18.66 2.65 -4.52
C TYR A 178 18.29 2.59 -3.04
N SER A 179 17.46 3.54 -2.62
CA SER A 179 16.72 3.46 -1.36
C SER A 179 15.53 2.53 -1.52
N MET A 180 15.21 1.79 -0.46
CA MET A 180 14.20 0.74 -0.50
C MET A 180 13.39 0.64 0.78
N ASP A 181 12.11 0.32 0.62
CA ASP A 181 11.20 0.00 1.72
C ASP A 181 10.36 -1.21 1.33
N ALA A 182 10.47 -2.27 2.12
CA ALA A 182 9.80 -3.55 1.90
C ALA A 182 8.82 -3.84 3.03
N ASN A 183 7.67 -4.42 2.68
CA ASN A 183 6.69 -5.01 3.59
C ASN A 183 5.89 -6.05 2.82
N LEU A 184 4.98 -6.78 3.48
CA LEU A 184 4.26 -7.89 2.86
C LEU A 184 3.43 -7.49 1.63
N LEU A 185 3.06 -6.22 1.46
CA LEU A 185 2.32 -5.77 0.29
C LEU A 185 3.24 -5.50 -0.90
N HIS A 186 4.40 -4.89 -0.68
CA HIS A 186 5.29 -4.51 -1.78
C HIS A 186 6.75 -4.28 -1.37
N ILE A 187 7.59 -4.08 -2.39
CA ILE A 187 8.85 -3.34 -2.28
C ILE A 187 8.77 -2.05 -3.10
N SER A 188 9.29 -0.95 -2.55
CA SER A 188 9.53 0.30 -3.29
C SER A 188 11.03 0.54 -3.50
N TYR A 189 11.34 1.25 -4.59
CA TYR A 189 12.68 1.61 -5.03
C TYR A 189 12.72 3.06 -5.50
N GLU A 190 13.69 3.83 -5.00
CA GLU A 190 13.89 5.22 -5.41
C GLU A 190 15.35 5.69 -5.30
N GLY A 191 15.65 6.80 -5.97
CA GLY A 191 16.95 7.47 -5.91
C GLY A 191 18.01 6.87 -6.83
N GLY A 192 19.18 7.50 -6.87
CA GLY A 192 20.30 7.04 -7.69
C GLY A 192 19.95 7.08 -9.19
N PRO A 193 20.27 6.04 -9.99
CA PRO A 193 19.97 5.99 -11.42
C PRO A 193 18.49 6.20 -11.78
N LEU A 194 17.55 5.85 -10.88
CA LEU A 194 16.10 6.06 -11.12
C LEU A 194 15.72 7.55 -11.15
N GLU A 195 16.58 8.47 -10.73
CA GLU A 195 16.27 9.91 -10.76
C GLU A 195 16.16 10.47 -12.18
N ASP A 196 16.72 9.79 -13.20
CA ASP A 196 16.49 10.11 -14.61
C ASP A 196 15.30 9.29 -15.14
N PRO A 197 14.12 9.89 -15.42
CA PRO A 197 12.95 9.16 -15.92
C PRO A 197 13.13 8.54 -17.31
N TRP A 198 14.21 8.87 -18.04
CA TRP A 198 14.54 8.26 -19.32
C TRP A 198 15.42 7.02 -19.21
N GLN A 199 16.04 6.78 -18.04
CA GLN A 199 16.83 5.59 -17.79
C GLN A 199 15.91 4.42 -17.41
N GLU A 200 15.90 3.34 -18.19
CA GLU A 200 15.18 2.11 -17.82
C GLU A 200 15.71 1.55 -16.48
N PRO A 201 14.84 1.03 -15.60
CA PRO A 201 15.29 0.40 -14.37
C PRO A 201 16.14 -0.85 -14.67
N ASP A 202 17.32 -0.95 -14.06
CA ASP A 202 18.18 -2.13 -14.19
C ASP A 202 17.46 -3.39 -13.67
N GLU A 203 17.67 -4.55 -14.30
CA GLU A 203 16.94 -5.78 -13.91
C GLU A 203 17.24 -6.22 -12.46
N ASP A 204 18.42 -5.88 -11.94
CA ASP A 204 18.85 -6.25 -10.59
C ASP A 204 18.20 -5.44 -9.46
N ILE A 205 17.41 -4.40 -9.79
CA ILE A 205 16.62 -3.69 -8.78
C ILE A 205 15.51 -4.59 -8.24
N TRP A 206 14.89 -5.39 -9.11
CA TRP A 206 13.72 -6.20 -8.79
C TRP A 206 14.14 -7.38 -7.92
N ARG A 207 13.70 -7.40 -6.66
CA ARG A 207 14.17 -8.40 -5.68
C ARG A 207 13.21 -9.55 -5.49
N TRP A 208 11.93 -9.32 -5.76
CA TRP A 208 10.88 -10.31 -5.51
C TRP A 208 10.45 -11.02 -6.78
N THR A 209 10.18 -10.25 -7.82
CA THR A 209 9.56 -10.74 -9.05
C THR A 209 10.64 -11.15 -10.04
N ARG A 210 10.45 -12.31 -10.69
CA ARG A 210 11.25 -12.67 -11.88
C ARG A 210 10.94 -11.69 -13.01
N SER A 211 11.89 -11.51 -13.93
CA SER A 211 11.58 -10.84 -15.20
C SER A 211 10.38 -11.53 -15.87
N PRO A 212 9.39 -10.80 -16.41
CA PRO A 212 8.34 -11.39 -17.24
C PRO A 212 8.89 -12.22 -18.41
N GLU A 213 10.06 -11.89 -18.94
CA GLU A 213 10.73 -12.64 -20.01
C GLU A 213 11.18 -14.03 -19.52
N ASP A 214 11.72 -14.10 -18.30
CA ASP A 214 12.21 -15.32 -17.64
C ASP A 214 11.14 -16.08 -16.84
N ALA A 215 9.93 -15.53 -16.72
CA ALA A 215 8.81 -16.19 -16.04
C ALA A 215 8.37 -17.47 -16.78
N PRO A 216 7.73 -18.45 -16.10
CA PRO A 216 7.37 -19.73 -16.70
C PRO A 216 6.58 -19.63 -18.01
N ASP A 217 6.89 -20.51 -18.97
CA ASP A 217 6.18 -20.60 -20.25
C ASP A 217 4.79 -21.23 -20.15
N ARG A 218 4.46 -21.81 -18.98
CA ARG A 218 3.13 -22.33 -18.68
C ARG A 218 2.37 -21.38 -17.75
N PRO A 219 1.11 -21.04 -18.06
CA PRO A 219 0.30 -20.20 -17.18
C PRO A 219 -0.10 -20.95 -15.91
N ARG A 220 -0.26 -20.21 -14.81
CA ARG A 220 -0.86 -20.72 -13.56
C ARG A 220 -2.28 -20.22 -13.42
N TYR A 221 -3.20 -21.12 -13.11
CA TYR A 221 -4.56 -20.76 -12.71
C TYR A 221 -4.65 -20.72 -11.19
N VAL A 222 -5.38 -19.75 -10.66
CA VAL A 222 -5.69 -19.64 -9.23
C VAL A 222 -7.16 -19.25 -9.05
N GLU A 223 -7.84 -19.90 -8.14
CA GLU A 223 -9.20 -19.54 -7.71
C GLU A 223 -9.11 -18.74 -6.40
N VAL A 224 -9.77 -17.59 -6.34
CA VAL A 224 -9.74 -16.64 -5.21
C VAL A 224 -11.16 -16.52 -4.67
N GLY A 225 -11.39 -16.97 -3.44
CA GLY A 225 -12.70 -16.92 -2.79
C GLY A 225 -12.87 -15.70 -1.89
N PHE A 226 -14.02 -15.05 -2.00
CA PHE A 226 -14.38 -13.82 -1.30
C PHE A 226 -15.53 -14.03 -0.32
N GLU A 227 -15.43 -13.37 0.82
CA GLU A 227 -16.50 -13.18 1.79
C GLU A 227 -16.52 -11.71 2.22
N ARG A 228 -17.63 -11.03 1.93
CA ARG A 228 -17.87 -9.63 2.25
C ARG A 228 -16.73 -8.70 1.80
N GLY A 229 -16.24 -8.90 0.58
CA GLY A 229 -15.16 -8.11 -0.03
C GLY A 229 -13.74 -8.54 0.34
N ASP A 230 -13.56 -9.36 1.38
CA ASP A 230 -12.25 -9.87 1.76
C ASP A 230 -11.98 -11.23 1.13
N ILE A 231 -10.73 -11.48 0.73
CA ILE A 231 -10.31 -12.81 0.30
C ILE A 231 -10.24 -13.72 1.54
N ARG A 232 -10.81 -14.92 1.44
CA ARG A 232 -10.80 -15.95 2.50
C ARG A 232 -10.15 -17.25 2.09
N THR A 233 -10.20 -17.58 0.80
CA THR A 233 -9.63 -18.82 0.29
C THR A 233 -8.81 -18.59 -0.97
N LEU A 234 -7.80 -19.45 -1.17
CA LEU A 234 -7.06 -19.59 -2.43
C LEU A 234 -7.09 -21.06 -2.84
N ASP A 235 -7.51 -21.36 -4.07
CA ASP A 235 -7.71 -22.72 -4.58
C ASP A 235 -8.57 -23.60 -3.63
N GLY A 236 -9.56 -22.99 -2.99
CA GLY A 236 -10.46 -23.63 -2.02
C GLY A 236 -9.88 -23.80 -0.61
N GLU A 237 -8.61 -23.46 -0.37
CA GLU A 237 -7.97 -23.55 0.95
C GLU A 237 -8.19 -22.27 1.76
N PRO A 238 -8.78 -22.34 2.97
CA PRO A 238 -8.91 -21.20 3.87
C PRO A 238 -7.56 -20.76 4.42
N LEU A 239 -7.28 -19.46 4.35
CA LEU A 239 -6.02 -18.88 4.80
C LEU A 239 -6.27 -17.60 5.62
N SER A 240 -5.36 -17.30 6.53
CA SER A 240 -5.37 -16.01 7.23
C SER A 240 -4.94 -14.86 6.30
N PRO A 241 -5.31 -13.61 6.59
CA PRO A 241 -4.98 -12.46 5.75
C PRO A 241 -3.51 -12.38 5.33
N ALA A 242 -2.56 -12.51 6.26
CA ALA A 242 -1.14 -12.46 5.92
C ALA A 242 -0.71 -13.62 5.01
N ASN A 243 -1.24 -14.82 5.25
CA ASN A 243 -0.92 -16.00 4.44
C ASN A 243 -1.52 -15.91 3.02
N ILE A 244 -2.70 -15.29 2.86
CA ILE A 244 -3.27 -14.99 1.55
C ILE A 244 -2.32 -14.10 0.76
N LEU A 245 -1.93 -12.96 1.32
CA LEU A 245 -1.05 -12.01 0.62
C LEU A 245 0.32 -12.63 0.33
N ALA A 246 0.90 -13.37 1.28
CA ALA A 246 2.17 -14.07 1.08
C ALA A 246 2.09 -15.11 -0.04
N ARG A 247 1.00 -15.89 -0.11
CA ARG A 247 0.79 -16.90 -1.15
C ARG A 247 0.60 -16.25 -2.53
N LEU A 248 -0.17 -15.16 -2.60
CA LEU A 248 -0.34 -14.40 -3.84
C LEU A 248 0.96 -13.72 -4.28
N ASN A 249 1.77 -13.22 -3.35
CA ASN A 249 3.12 -12.72 -3.67
C ASN A 249 3.98 -13.83 -4.25
N ALA A 250 4.01 -15.03 -3.67
CA ALA A 250 4.80 -16.14 -4.22
C ALA A 250 4.40 -16.47 -5.66
N LEU A 251 3.09 -16.53 -5.94
CA LEU A 251 2.57 -16.75 -7.30
C LEU A 251 2.92 -15.60 -8.26
N GLY A 252 2.73 -14.35 -7.82
CA GLY A 252 3.04 -13.18 -8.62
C GLY A 252 4.53 -13.03 -8.90
N ASN A 253 5.38 -13.35 -7.92
CA ASN A 253 6.84 -13.34 -8.03
C ASN A 253 7.32 -14.31 -9.10
N GLU A 254 6.81 -15.54 -9.08
CA GLU A 254 7.17 -16.56 -10.07
C GLU A 254 6.81 -16.12 -11.49
N HIS A 255 5.69 -15.41 -11.65
CA HIS A 255 5.19 -14.97 -12.95
C HIS A 255 5.56 -13.53 -13.34
N GLY A 256 6.39 -12.82 -12.57
CA GLY A 256 6.84 -11.46 -12.89
C GLY A 256 5.75 -10.38 -12.80
N ILE A 257 4.71 -10.60 -11.99
CA ILE A 257 3.53 -9.72 -11.90
C ILE A 257 3.79 -8.54 -10.97
N GLY A 258 3.27 -7.37 -11.34
CA GLY A 258 3.14 -6.24 -10.43
C GLY A 258 4.38 -5.36 -10.31
N ARG A 259 5.25 -5.36 -11.33
CA ARG A 259 6.28 -4.33 -11.50
C ARG A 259 5.63 -3.05 -12.03
N ILE A 260 5.84 -1.94 -11.34
CA ILE A 260 5.36 -0.61 -11.71
C ILE A 260 6.55 0.35 -11.73
N ASP A 261 6.61 1.22 -12.74
CA ASP A 261 7.55 2.35 -12.83
C ASP A 261 6.74 3.59 -13.17
N MET A 262 6.79 4.60 -12.30
CA MET A 262 6.01 5.82 -12.47
C MET A 262 6.71 7.06 -11.93
N VAL A 263 6.30 8.22 -12.44
CA VAL A 263 6.61 9.53 -11.87
C VAL A 263 5.40 10.03 -11.09
N GLU A 264 5.45 9.91 -9.77
CA GLU A 264 4.38 10.27 -8.85
C GLU A 264 4.47 11.73 -8.40
N ASN A 265 3.36 12.30 -7.94
CA ASN A 265 3.32 13.61 -7.28
C ASN A 265 3.41 13.43 -5.75
N ARG A 266 4.50 13.85 -5.11
CA ARG A 266 4.59 13.85 -3.65
C ARG A 266 3.70 14.91 -3.04
N TYR A 267 3.16 14.64 -1.86
CA TYR A 267 2.30 15.58 -1.15
C TYR A 267 3.05 16.87 -0.80
N VAL A 268 4.36 16.75 -0.57
CA VAL A 268 5.29 17.86 -0.31
C VAL A 268 5.62 18.72 -1.55
N GLY A 269 4.95 18.50 -2.69
CA GLY A 269 4.93 19.42 -3.83
C GLY A 269 5.91 19.14 -4.96
N MET A 270 6.74 18.09 -4.84
CA MET A 270 7.69 17.68 -5.88
C MET A 270 7.28 16.38 -6.56
N LYS A 271 7.71 16.17 -7.79
CA LYS A 271 7.63 14.86 -8.45
C LYS A 271 8.76 13.96 -7.97
N SER A 272 8.51 12.66 -7.95
CA SER A 272 9.52 11.63 -7.70
C SER A 272 9.27 10.47 -8.66
N ARG A 273 10.33 9.87 -9.18
CA ARG A 273 10.19 8.57 -9.84
C ARG A 273 10.29 7.48 -8.78
N GLY A 274 9.37 6.52 -8.81
CA GLY A 274 9.37 5.36 -7.95
C GLY A 274 9.10 4.10 -8.76
N CYS A 275 9.86 3.05 -8.47
CA CYS A 275 9.61 1.71 -8.98
C CYS A 275 9.04 0.85 -7.83
N TYR A 276 8.10 -0.04 -8.13
CA TYR A 276 7.42 -0.85 -7.12
C TYR A 276 7.22 -2.29 -7.59
N GLU A 277 7.38 -3.25 -6.67
CA GLU A 277 6.98 -4.65 -6.84
C GLU A 277 5.80 -4.94 -5.91
N THR A 278 4.58 -5.00 -6.46
CA THR A 278 3.35 -5.31 -5.69
C THR A 278 2.62 -6.53 -6.27
N PRO A 279 3.24 -7.72 -6.25
CA PRO A 279 2.77 -8.91 -6.97
C PRO A 279 1.41 -9.40 -6.46
N GLY A 280 1.30 -9.67 -5.15
CA GLY A 280 0.06 -10.13 -4.55
C GLY A 280 -1.03 -9.09 -4.60
N GLY A 281 -0.71 -7.82 -4.30
CA GLY A 281 -1.66 -6.71 -4.42
C GLY A 281 -2.21 -6.54 -5.84
N THR A 282 -1.37 -6.69 -6.88
CA THR A 282 -1.83 -6.63 -8.28
C THR A 282 -2.85 -7.73 -8.60
N ILE A 283 -2.61 -8.95 -8.10
CA ILE A 283 -3.55 -10.07 -8.24
C ILE A 283 -4.85 -9.79 -7.46
N MET A 284 -4.73 -9.32 -6.21
CA MET A 284 -5.87 -8.98 -5.35
C MET A 284 -6.77 -7.92 -5.98
N LEU A 285 -6.21 -6.83 -6.51
CA LEU A 285 -6.99 -5.77 -7.16
C LEU A 285 -7.78 -6.31 -8.35
N LYS A 286 -7.14 -7.14 -9.19
CA LYS A 286 -7.79 -7.74 -10.36
C LYS A 286 -8.89 -8.71 -9.95
N ALA A 287 -8.65 -9.52 -8.92
CA ALA A 287 -9.63 -10.45 -8.36
C ALA A 287 -10.84 -9.69 -7.79
N HIS A 288 -10.60 -8.67 -6.96
CA HIS A 288 -11.64 -7.91 -6.28
C HIS A 288 -12.58 -7.22 -7.27
N ARG A 289 -12.03 -6.48 -8.25
CA ARG A 289 -12.84 -5.85 -9.30
C ARG A 289 -13.64 -6.86 -10.12
N ALA A 290 -13.11 -8.06 -10.34
CA ALA A 290 -13.82 -9.12 -11.06
C ALA A 290 -14.98 -9.68 -10.23
N MET A 291 -14.82 -9.79 -8.90
CA MET A 291 -15.90 -10.20 -8.01
C MET A 291 -17.02 -9.16 -8.00
N GLU A 292 -16.67 -7.88 -7.80
CA GLU A 292 -17.63 -6.77 -7.81
C GLU A 292 -18.41 -6.67 -9.13
N SER A 293 -17.79 -7.01 -10.26
CA SER A 293 -18.45 -6.93 -11.58
C SER A 293 -19.67 -7.84 -11.75
N VAL A 294 -19.88 -8.81 -10.86
CA VAL A 294 -21.08 -9.64 -10.84
C VAL A 294 -21.94 -9.44 -9.60
N THR A 295 -21.47 -8.74 -8.57
CA THR A 295 -22.20 -8.59 -7.29
C THR A 295 -22.61 -7.18 -6.92
N LEU A 296 -22.06 -6.15 -7.59
CA LEU A 296 -22.43 -4.77 -7.37
C LEU A 296 -23.39 -4.25 -8.44
N ASP A 297 -24.40 -3.51 -7.98
CA ASP A 297 -25.24 -2.70 -8.86
C ASP A 297 -24.38 -1.69 -9.65
N ARG A 298 -24.84 -1.34 -10.86
CA ARG A 298 -24.14 -0.45 -11.77
C ARG A 298 -23.79 0.89 -11.14
N GLU A 299 -24.75 1.56 -10.49
CA GLU A 299 -24.53 2.91 -9.95
C GLU A 299 -23.69 2.85 -8.66
N ALA A 300 -23.82 1.79 -7.87
CA ALA A 300 -22.94 1.55 -6.72
C ALA A 300 -21.47 1.35 -7.15
N ALA A 301 -21.23 0.57 -8.21
CA ALA A 301 -19.90 0.36 -8.77
C ALA A 301 -19.30 1.67 -9.32
N HIS A 302 -20.07 2.45 -10.09
CA HIS A 302 -19.62 3.74 -10.61
C HIS A 302 -19.31 4.76 -9.50
N LEU A 303 -20.18 4.88 -8.49
CA LEU A 303 -19.93 5.75 -7.33
C LEU A 303 -18.62 5.37 -6.62
N LYS A 304 -18.36 4.08 -6.48
CA LYS A 304 -17.13 3.58 -5.85
C LYS A 304 -15.88 3.94 -6.66
N ASP A 305 -15.94 3.82 -7.99
CA ASP A 305 -14.86 4.25 -8.88
C ASP A 305 -14.64 5.77 -8.85
N GLU A 306 -15.69 6.58 -8.67
CA GLU A 306 -15.56 8.04 -8.48
C GLU A 306 -14.89 8.41 -7.14
N LEU A 307 -15.14 7.64 -6.08
CA LEU A 307 -14.59 7.88 -4.75
C LEU A 307 -13.17 7.33 -4.56
N MET A 308 -12.81 6.28 -5.29
CA MET A 308 -11.50 5.60 -5.19
C MET A 308 -10.30 6.57 -5.25
N PRO A 309 -10.17 7.51 -6.23
CA PRO A 309 -9.02 8.41 -6.28
C PRO A 309 -8.91 9.32 -5.05
N ARG A 310 -10.05 9.74 -4.49
CA ARG A 310 -10.09 10.55 -3.27
C ARG A 310 -9.62 9.74 -2.07
N TYR A 311 -10.08 8.50 -1.95
CA TYR A 311 -9.67 7.58 -0.91
C TYR A 311 -8.15 7.28 -0.98
N ALA A 312 -7.64 6.99 -2.19
CA ALA A 312 -6.20 6.80 -2.45
C ALA A 312 -5.36 8.01 -2.02
N ARG A 313 -5.80 9.22 -2.38
CA ARG A 313 -5.11 10.47 -2.00
C ARG A 313 -5.07 10.68 -0.50
N LEU A 314 -6.14 10.35 0.24
CA LEU A 314 -6.17 10.47 1.70
C LEU A 314 -5.11 9.57 2.35
N ILE A 315 -5.02 8.31 1.91
CA ILE A 315 -3.99 7.37 2.40
C ILE A 315 -2.60 7.87 2.03
N TYR A 316 -2.39 8.20 0.75
CA TYR A 316 -1.10 8.67 0.26
C TYR A 316 -0.57 9.88 1.05
N ASN A 317 -1.45 10.83 1.36
CA ASN A 317 -1.12 12.05 2.10
C ASN A 317 -1.02 11.85 3.63
N GLY A 318 -1.33 10.65 4.16
CA GLY A 318 -1.23 10.34 5.60
C GLY A 318 -2.49 10.57 6.43
N TYR A 319 -3.62 10.84 5.79
CA TYR A 319 -4.91 11.08 6.45
C TYR A 319 -5.68 9.79 6.78
N TRP A 320 -4.97 8.72 7.16
CA TRP A 320 -5.61 7.46 7.57
C TRP A 320 -6.55 7.66 8.75
N TRP A 321 -6.18 8.48 9.74
CA TRP A 321 -7.04 8.71 10.91
C TRP A 321 -8.05 9.86 10.73
N SER A 322 -8.21 10.38 9.50
CA SER A 322 -9.12 11.50 9.23
C SER A 322 -10.60 11.08 9.21
N PRO A 323 -11.53 11.97 9.65
CA PRO A 323 -12.97 11.71 9.60
C PRO A 323 -13.49 11.43 8.18
N GLU A 324 -12.98 12.11 7.16
CA GLU A 324 -13.41 11.94 5.78
C GLU A 324 -13.01 10.58 5.20
N ARG A 325 -11.82 10.05 5.52
CA ARG A 325 -11.43 8.69 5.13
C ARG A 325 -12.33 7.67 5.85
N MET A 326 -12.69 7.94 7.10
CA MET A 326 -13.62 7.14 7.91
C MET A 326 -15.02 7.06 7.33
N ALA A 327 -15.59 8.19 6.92
CA ALA A 327 -16.87 8.24 6.25
C ALA A 327 -16.85 7.48 4.92
N LEU A 328 -15.77 7.63 4.13
CA LEU A 328 -15.60 6.87 2.89
C LEU A 328 -15.49 5.37 3.16
N GLN A 329 -14.74 4.95 4.18
CA GLN A 329 -14.61 3.54 4.53
C GLN A 329 -15.96 2.93 4.89
N SER A 330 -16.80 3.61 5.68
CA SER A 330 -18.13 3.09 6.01
C SER A 330 -19.01 2.90 4.78
N LEU A 331 -18.96 3.83 3.82
CA LEU A 331 -19.64 3.67 2.53
C LEU A 331 -19.09 2.46 1.75
N ILE A 332 -17.76 2.35 1.66
CA ILE A 332 -17.09 1.25 0.97
C ILE A 332 -17.47 -0.08 1.62
N ASP A 333 -17.35 -0.23 2.93
CA ASP A 333 -17.68 -1.46 3.65
C ASP A 333 -19.15 -1.89 3.45
N GLN A 334 -20.07 -0.93 3.36
CA GLN A 334 -21.48 -1.22 3.02
C GLN A 334 -21.62 -1.86 1.63
N THR A 335 -20.85 -1.41 0.64
CA THR A 335 -20.86 -2.02 -0.70
C THR A 335 -20.33 -3.45 -0.70
N GLN A 336 -19.50 -3.82 0.29
CA GLN A 336 -18.84 -5.12 0.29
C GLN A 336 -19.73 -6.25 0.81
N GLU A 337 -20.90 -5.97 1.39
CA GLU A 337 -21.79 -6.99 1.95
C GLU A 337 -22.21 -8.07 0.93
N SER A 338 -22.38 -7.69 -0.35
CA SER A 338 -22.75 -8.62 -1.43
C SER A 338 -21.54 -9.19 -2.18
N VAL A 339 -20.30 -8.81 -1.84
CA VAL A 339 -19.10 -9.25 -2.56
C VAL A 339 -18.66 -10.61 -2.01
N ASN A 340 -19.44 -11.64 -2.35
CA ASN A 340 -19.24 -13.04 -1.96
C ASN A 340 -19.18 -13.92 -3.22
N GLY A 341 -18.24 -14.85 -3.28
CA GLY A 341 -18.11 -15.76 -4.42
C GLY A 341 -16.68 -16.15 -4.74
N GLU A 342 -16.43 -16.58 -5.97
CA GLU A 342 -15.10 -17.02 -6.42
C GLU A 342 -14.74 -16.39 -7.77
N VAL A 343 -13.47 -15.99 -7.89
CA VAL A 343 -12.87 -15.49 -9.13
C VAL A 343 -11.75 -16.43 -9.54
N ARG A 344 -11.75 -16.86 -10.80
CA ARG A 344 -10.64 -17.61 -11.39
C ARG A 344 -9.77 -16.70 -12.23
N LEU A 345 -8.48 -16.70 -11.92
CA LEU A 345 -7.46 -15.92 -12.61
C LEU A 345 -6.47 -16.84 -13.34
N LYS A 346 -5.90 -16.32 -14.42
CA LYS A 346 -4.78 -16.91 -15.17
C LYS A 346 -3.58 -15.94 -15.09
N LEU A 347 -2.51 -16.41 -14.47
CA LEU A 347 -1.25 -15.69 -14.25
C LEU A 347 -0.25 -16.11 -15.32
N TYR A 348 0.34 -15.14 -16.02
CA TYR A 348 1.27 -15.45 -17.10
C TYR A 348 2.15 -14.25 -17.47
N LYS A 349 3.48 -14.43 -17.40
CA LYS A 349 4.52 -13.48 -17.86
C LYS A 349 4.14 -12.01 -17.67
N GLY A 350 4.06 -11.59 -16.41
CA GLY A 350 3.76 -10.23 -15.98
C GLY A 350 2.27 -9.88 -15.89
N ASN A 351 1.38 -10.74 -16.37
CA ASN A 351 -0.04 -10.41 -16.55
C ASN A 351 -0.98 -11.23 -15.65
N VAL A 352 -2.10 -10.61 -15.29
CA VAL A 352 -3.22 -11.19 -14.54
C VAL A 352 -4.49 -11.11 -15.38
N MET A 353 -4.97 -12.25 -15.86
CA MET A 353 -6.18 -12.35 -16.69
C MET A 353 -7.33 -12.95 -15.90
N VAL A 354 -8.48 -12.27 -15.89
CA VAL A 354 -9.73 -12.85 -15.35
C VAL A 354 -10.28 -13.84 -16.36
N VAL A 355 -10.49 -15.09 -15.93
CA VAL A 355 -10.98 -16.18 -16.80
C VAL A 355 -12.27 -16.82 -16.29
N GLY A 356 -12.78 -16.36 -15.15
CA GLY A 356 -14.05 -16.80 -14.59
C GLY A 356 -14.38 -16.04 -13.32
N ARG A 357 -15.67 -15.96 -13.02
CA ARG A 357 -16.23 -15.37 -11.79
C ARG A 357 -17.63 -15.94 -11.59
N LYS A 358 -17.99 -16.24 -10.36
CA LYS A 358 -19.31 -16.75 -9.98
C LYS A 358 -19.66 -16.32 -8.56
N SER A 359 -20.94 -16.11 -8.32
CA SER A 359 -21.51 -15.93 -6.99
C SER A 359 -22.84 -16.66 -6.97
N ASP A 360 -23.00 -17.62 -6.07
CA ASP A 360 -24.23 -18.40 -5.96
C ASP A 360 -25.33 -17.63 -5.20
N THR A 361 -24.94 -16.65 -4.38
CA THR A 361 -25.83 -15.92 -3.47
C THR A 361 -26.12 -14.49 -3.90
N ASP A 362 -25.15 -13.84 -4.57
CA ASP A 362 -25.17 -12.38 -4.79
C ASP A 362 -24.95 -11.98 -6.26
N SER A 363 -24.97 -12.93 -7.20
CA SER A 363 -24.83 -12.60 -8.63
C SER A 363 -26.02 -11.79 -9.13
N LEU A 364 -25.75 -10.59 -9.64
CA LEU A 364 -26.66 -9.74 -10.38
C LEU A 364 -26.63 -10.01 -11.89
N PHE A 365 -25.71 -10.88 -12.35
CA PHE A 365 -25.69 -11.33 -13.73
C PHE A 365 -26.77 -12.40 -13.94
N ASP A 366 -27.74 -12.09 -14.80
CA ASP A 366 -28.78 -13.02 -15.26
C ASP A 366 -28.58 -13.34 -16.75
N ALA A 367 -28.23 -14.60 -17.03
CA ALA A 367 -28.02 -15.08 -18.38
C ALA A 367 -29.29 -15.02 -19.25
N ASN A 368 -30.48 -15.15 -18.65
CA ASN A 368 -31.75 -15.07 -19.39
C ASN A 368 -32.04 -13.64 -19.85
N VAL A 369 -31.63 -12.62 -19.08
CA VAL A 369 -31.79 -11.21 -19.48
C VAL A 369 -30.73 -10.80 -20.51
N ALA A 370 -29.52 -11.36 -20.42
CA ALA A 370 -28.40 -10.97 -21.27
C ALA A 370 -28.33 -11.72 -22.62
N THR A 371 -29.04 -12.83 -22.76
CA THR A 371 -28.98 -13.66 -23.97
C THR A 371 -29.55 -12.96 -25.21
N PHE A 372 -29.03 -13.32 -26.37
CA PHE A 372 -29.62 -12.95 -27.67
C PHE A 372 -30.55 -14.04 -28.22
N GLU A 373 -30.66 -15.16 -27.51
CA GLU A 373 -31.62 -16.23 -27.81
C GLU A 373 -33.01 -15.89 -27.25
N GLU A 374 -33.97 -16.80 -27.38
CA GLU A 374 -35.32 -16.59 -26.84
C GLU A 374 -35.27 -16.48 -25.31
N ASP A 375 -35.49 -15.26 -24.80
CA ASP A 375 -35.38 -14.90 -23.38
C ASP A 375 -36.69 -15.13 -22.60
N SER A 376 -37.69 -15.75 -23.23
CA SER A 376 -39.05 -15.93 -22.70
C SER A 376 -39.70 -14.63 -22.19
N GLY A 377 -39.31 -13.47 -22.73
CA GLY A 377 -39.83 -12.17 -22.34
C GLY A 377 -39.15 -11.54 -21.11
N ALA A 378 -37.95 -12.01 -20.74
CA ALA A 378 -37.18 -11.44 -19.64
C ALA A 378 -36.79 -9.96 -19.88
N TYR A 379 -36.61 -9.54 -21.14
CA TYR A 379 -36.31 -8.16 -21.50
C TYR A 379 -37.20 -7.62 -22.63
N ASN A 380 -38.02 -6.60 -22.33
CA ASN A 380 -38.83 -5.94 -23.34
C ASN A 380 -38.03 -4.90 -24.15
N GLN A 381 -37.56 -5.29 -25.33
CA GLN A 381 -36.77 -4.45 -26.21
C GLN A 381 -37.46 -3.12 -26.62
N LYS A 382 -38.80 -3.05 -26.61
CA LYS A 382 -39.52 -1.82 -26.99
C LYS A 382 -39.32 -0.69 -25.99
N ASP A 383 -39.07 -1.01 -24.72
CA ASP A 383 -38.89 0.01 -23.67
C ASP A 383 -37.61 0.83 -23.89
N ALA A 384 -36.62 0.26 -24.61
CA ALA A 384 -35.38 0.95 -24.96
C ALA A 384 -35.61 2.22 -25.80
N GLU A 385 -36.62 2.25 -26.68
CA GLU A 385 -36.91 3.42 -27.52
C GLU A 385 -37.29 4.64 -26.67
N GLY A 386 -38.18 4.45 -25.69
CA GLY A 386 -38.60 5.48 -24.75
C GLY A 386 -37.44 5.92 -23.85
N PHE A 387 -36.69 4.95 -23.31
CA PHE A 387 -35.51 5.20 -22.48
C PHE A 387 -34.47 6.07 -23.19
N ILE A 388 -34.14 5.74 -24.44
CA ILE A 388 -33.17 6.50 -25.26
C ILE A 388 -33.69 7.93 -25.50
N ARG A 389 -34.96 8.08 -25.90
CA ARG A 389 -35.55 9.40 -26.16
C ARG A 389 -35.50 10.31 -24.94
N LEU A 390 -35.76 9.78 -23.75
CA LEU A 390 -35.74 10.54 -22.50
C LEU A 390 -34.30 10.93 -22.11
N ASN A 391 -33.34 10.02 -22.18
CA ASN A 391 -31.94 10.33 -21.85
C ASN A 391 -31.30 11.29 -22.86
N ALA A 392 -31.66 11.19 -24.14
CA ALA A 392 -31.19 12.09 -25.18
C ALA A 392 -31.84 13.49 -25.13
N LEU A 393 -32.90 13.69 -24.34
CA LEU A 393 -33.69 14.93 -24.36
C LEU A 393 -32.82 16.18 -24.14
N ARG A 394 -31.90 16.14 -23.17
CA ARG A 394 -30.97 17.25 -22.89
C ARG A 394 -30.06 17.58 -24.08
N MET A 395 -29.68 16.58 -24.86
CA MET A 395 -28.84 16.75 -26.05
C MET A 395 -29.66 17.31 -27.22
N ARG A 396 -30.94 16.93 -27.33
CA ARG A 396 -31.86 17.38 -28.38
C ARG A 396 -32.32 18.83 -28.22
N ILE A 397 -32.32 19.36 -26.99
CA ILE A 397 -32.65 20.77 -26.70
C ILE A 397 -31.47 21.69 -27.03
N ALA A 398 -30.23 21.20 -26.95
CA ALA A 398 -29.05 22.00 -27.27
C ALA A 398 -29.11 22.49 -28.74
N PRO A 399 -28.73 23.75 -29.01
CA PRO A 399 -28.73 24.26 -30.37
C PRO A 399 -27.77 23.45 -31.24
N ALA A 400 -28.13 23.20 -32.51
CA ALA A 400 -27.32 22.42 -33.44
C ALA A 400 -25.89 22.98 -33.65
N THR A 401 -25.67 24.26 -33.34
CA THR A 401 -24.35 24.91 -33.34
C THR A 401 -23.41 24.40 -32.26
N ALA A 402 -23.91 23.77 -31.19
CA ALA A 402 -23.10 23.23 -30.10
C ALA A 402 -22.21 22.05 -30.52
N TRP A 403 -22.47 21.45 -31.70
CA TRP A 403 -21.84 20.20 -32.14
C TRP A 403 -21.11 20.28 -33.49
N ARG A 404 -21.06 21.46 -34.13
CA ARG A 404 -20.58 21.62 -35.52
C ARG A 404 -19.13 21.20 -35.75
N GLY A 405 -18.24 21.30 -34.76
CA GLY A 405 -16.82 20.91 -34.90
C GLY A 405 -16.53 19.40 -34.92
N TRP A 406 -17.55 18.54 -34.84
CA TRP A 406 -17.39 17.08 -34.85
C TRP A 406 -18.07 16.39 -36.04
N VAL A 407 -18.87 17.13 -36.80
CA VAL A 407 -19.74 16.58 -37.87
C VAL A 407 -19.55 17.32 -39.21
N ASP A 408 -18.85 18.46 -39.20
CA ASP A 408 -18.33 19.16 -40.37
C ASP A 408 -16.83 18.85 -40.52
#